data_AF-A0AB74CD87-F1
#
_entry.id   AF-A0AB74CD87-F1
#
_cell.length_a   1.000
_cell.length_b   1.000
_cell.length_c   1.000
_cell.angle_alpha   90.00
_cell.angle_beta   90.00
_cell.angle_gamma   90.00
#
_symmetry.space_group_name_H-M   'P 1'
#
loop_
_entity.id
_entity.type
_entity.pdbx_description
1 polymer ?
#
loop_
_entity_poly.entity_id
_entity_poly.type
_entity_poly.pdbx_seq_one_letter_code
_entity_poly.pdbx_strand_id
1 'polypeptide(L)'
;MFSTAASPSTIIQQLEKVVENPELYRSHRHEIISLANRVEVELQSPFALFQGIVHAAMPIVAVHVCQQHRILHMMQENAEKGQPATSTAALAEDTGINEHKLEAVLEFMAARHLVDHISYKEFAPNKLTRLLLTPLFMDGVLLYHDHFTPSFTALNSFLSSPGQRSTAFQLAHNTSGGIYDMQQAHPEMARAF
;
A
#
# COMPACT_ATOMS: atom_id res chain seq x y z
N MET A 1 -45.17 6.29 6.91
CA MET A 1 -43.99 7.10 7.26
C MET A 1 -42.99 6.94 6.12
N PHE A 2 -42.75 8.00 5.35
CA PHE A 2 -41.72 7.96 4.31
C PHE A 2 -40.35 8.10 4.98
N SER A 3 -39.45 7.17 4.68
CA SER A 3 -38.07 7.24 5.16
C SER A 3 -37.42 8.50 4.59
N THR A 4 -36.87 9.35 5.47
CA THR A 4 -36.05 10.52 5.12
C THR A 4 -34.63 10.14 4.70
N ALA A 5 -34.31 8.85 4.63
CA ALA A 5 -33.00 8.38 4.19
C ALA A 5 -32.80 8.60 2.69
N ALA A 6 -31.62 9.10 2.32
CA ALA A 6 -31.20 9.17 0.93
C ALA A 6 -31.24 7.76 0.29
N SER A 7 -31.64 7.67 -0.98
CA SER A 7 -31.59 6.39 -1.69
C SER A 7 -30.13 5.90 -1.80
N PRO A 8 -29.88 4.58 -1.88
CA PRO A 8 -28.53 4.05 -2.10
C PRO A 8 -27.84 4.66 -3.33
N SER A 9 -28.60 4.87 -4.42
CA SER A 9 -28.11 5.53 -5.63
C SER A 9 -27.63 6.97 -5.39
N THR A 10 -28.32 7.72 -4.53
CA THR A 10 -27.90 9.08 -4.17
C THR A 10 -26.59 9.04 -3.41
N ILE A 11 -26.44 8.12 -2.45
CA ILE A 11 -25.20 7.99 -1.67
C ILE A 11 -24.03 7.63 -2.60
N ILE A 12 -24.20 6.66 -3.49
CA ILE A 12 -23.19 6.25 -4.48
C ILE A 12 -22.77 7.45 -5.34
N GLN A 13 -23.73 8.18 -5.92
CA GLN A 13 -23.43 9.36 -6.76
C GLN A 13 -22.69 10.47 -6.01
N GLN A 14 -22.98 10.67 -4.71
CA GLN A 14 -22.26 11.67 -3.92
C GLN A 14 -20.83 11.20 -3.61
N LEU A 15 -20.63 9.91 -3.33
CA LEU A 15 -19.30 9.34 -3.13
C LEU A 15 -18.46 9.39 -4.42
N GLU A 16 -19.04 9.08 -5.57
CA GLU A 16 -18.38 9.22 -6.89
C GLU A 16 -17.89 10.65 -7.11
N LYS A 17 -18.72 11.67 -6.82
CA LYS A 17 -18.31 13.07 -6.92
C LYS A 17 -17.16 13.43 -5.99
N VAL A 18 -17.12 12.87 -4.79
CA VAL A 18 -16.00 13.07 -3.85
C VAL A 18 -14.72 12.42 -4.40
N VAL A 19 -14.81 11.24 -5.00
CA VAL A 19 -13.67 10.54 -5.61
C VAL A 19 -13.14 11.29 -6.83
N GLU A 20 -14.03 11.80 -7.69
CA GLU A 20 -13.66 12.55 -8.90
C GLU A 20 -13.04 13.92 -8.57
N ASN A 21 -13.54 14.60 -7.54
CA ASN A 21 -13.17 15.98 -7.22
C ASN A 21 -12.89 16.21 -5.71
N PRO A 22 -11.92 15.51 -5.10
CA PRO A 22 -11.70 15.54 -3.65
C PRO A 22 -11.30 16.94 -3.13
N GLU A 23 -10.69 17.78 -3.97
CA GLU A 23 -10.28 19.14 -3.59
C GLU A 23 -11.46 20.07 -3.30
N LEU A 24 -12.64 19.85 -3.92
CA LEU A 24 -13.85 20.64 -3.64
C LEU A 24 -14.33 20.48 -2.20
N TYR A 25 -13.98 19.36 -1.56
CA TYR A 25 -14.44 18.99 -0.24
C TYR A 25 -13.35 19.16 0.84
N ARG A 26 -12.23 19.83 0.51
CA ARG A 26 -11.07 19.97 1.40
C ARG A 26 -11.41 20.53 2.78
N SER A 27 -12.35 21.47 2.86
CA SER A 27 -12.80 22.10 4.12
C SER A 27 -13.45 21.11 5.11
N HIS A 28 -14.02 20.01 4.61
CA HIS A 28 -14.66 18.97 5.43
C HIS A 28 -13.94 17.62 5.30
N ARG A 29 -12.70 17.62 4.80
CA ARG A 29 -11.93 16.40 4.50
C ARG A 29 -11.88 15.43 5.68
N HIS A 30 -11.65 15.92 6.89
CA HIS A 30 -11.54 15.08 8.07
C HIS A 30 -12.86 14.36 8.39
N GLU A 31 -13.98 15.06 8.33
CA GLU A 31 -15.30 14.50 8.58
C GLU A 31 -15.69 13.47 7.51
N ILE A 32 -15.44 13.78 6.24
CA ILE A 32 -15.69 12.87 5.12
C ILE A 32 -14.87 11.59 5.26
N ILE A 33 -13.58 11.69 5.57
CA ILE A 33 -12.72 10.52 5.78
C ILE A 33 -13.20 9.70 6.98
N SER A 34 -13.55 10.35 8.09
CA SER A 34 -14.05 9.68 9.29
C SER A 34 -15.34 8.90 9.00
N LEU A 35 -16.28 9.50 8.27
CA LEU A 35 -17.51 8.84 7.85
C LEU A 35 -17.25 7.71 6.86
N ALA A 36 -16.39 7.91 5.86
CA ALA A 36 -16.03 6.88 4.89
C ALA A 36 -15.44 5.64 5.59
N ASN A 37 -14.51 5.84 6.53
CA ASN A 37 -13.94 4.74 7.31
C ASN A 37 -14.99 4.00 8.15
N ARG A 38 -15.93 4.73 8.76
CA ARG A 38 -17.02 4.11 9.53
C ARG A 38 -17.98 3.34 8.62
N VAL A 39 -18.34 3.91 7.47
CA VAL A 39 -19.18 3.22 6.47
C VAL A 39 -18.50 1.96 5.97
N GLU A 40 -17.19 2.00 5.71
CA GLU A 40 -16.42 0.81 5.33
C GLU A 40 -16.54 -0.28 6.40
N VAL A 41 -16.32 0.04 7.69
CA VAL A 41 -16.44 -0.93 8.79
C VAL A 41 -17.85 -1.50 8.92
N GLU A 42 -18.89 -0.66 8.84
CA GLU A 42 -20.29 -1.08 9.00
C GLU A 42 -20.82 -1.90 7.81
N LEU A 43 -20.28 -1.69 6.61
CA LEU A 43 -20.66 -2.44 5.40
C LEU A 43 -19.78 -3.68 5.17
N GLN A 44 -18.63 -3.79 5.82
CA GLN A 44 -17.76 -4.95 5.72
C GLN A 44 -18.40 -6.18 6.38
N SER A 45 -18.30 -7.33 5.71
CA SER A 45 -18.62 -8.60 6.37
C SER A 45 -17.55 -8.93 7.42
N PRO A 46 -17.88 -9.70 8.48
CA PRO A 46 -16.89 -10.14 9.47
C PRO A 46 -15.69 -10.86 8.84
N PHE A 47 -15.93 -11.62 7.76
CA PHE A 47 -14.87 -12.31 7.03
C PHE A 47 -13.97 -11.33 6.27
N ALA A 48 -14.53 -10.30 5.62
CA ALA A 48 -13.74 -9.27 4.95
C ALA A 48 -12.87 -8.48 5.95
N LEU A 49 -13.44 -8.14 7.12
CA LEU A 49 -12.69 -7.51 8.21
C LEU A 49 -11.51 -8.39 8.65
N PHE A 50 -11.76 -9.69 8.88
CA PHE A 50 -10.70 -10.63 9.26
C PHE A 50 -9.63 -10.77 8.18
N GLN A 51 -10.02 -10.81 6.90
CA GLN A 51 -9.05 -10.82 5.79
C GLN A 51 -8.19 -9.55 5.77
N GLY A 52 -8.76 -8.38 6.11
CA GLY A 52 -7.98 -7.14 6.26
C GLY A 52 -6.89 -7.25 7.34
N ILE A 53 -7.20 -7.90 8.46
CA ILE A 53 -6.24 -8.14 9.55
C ILE A 53 -5.15 -9.12 9.12
N VAL A 54 -5.53 -10.26 8.55
CA VAL A 54 -4.59 -11.30 8.11
C VAL A 54 -3.61 -10.79 7.05
N HIS A 55 -4.08 -9.92 6.15
CA HIS A 55 -3.27 -9.36 5.07
C HIS A 55 -2.74 -7.94 5.36
N ALA A 56 -2.70 -7.51 6.63
CA ALA A 56 -2.33 -6.13 6.99
C ALA A 56 -0.94 -5.71 6.47
N ALA A 57 0.02 -6.64 6.38
CA ALA A 57 1.35 -6.38 5.83
C ALA A 57 1.41 -6.46 4.30
N MET A 58 0.39 -7.03 3.64
CA MET A 58 0.43 -7.28 2.19
C MET A 58 0.59 -6.00 1.35
N PRO A 59 -0.06 -4.85 1.66
CA PRO A 59 0.15 -3.62 0.91
C PRO A 59 1.62 -3.20 0.84
N ILE A 60 2.33 -3.20 1.97
CA ILE A 60 3.73 -2.75 1.98
C ILE A 60 4.64 -3.75 1.26
N VAL A 61 4.40 -5.06 1.41
CA VAL A 61 5.14 -6.11 0.70
C VAL A 61 4.92 -6.02 -0.80
N ALA A 62 3.68 -5.87 -1.25
CA ALA A 62 3.35 -5.79 -2.68
C ALA A 62 3.96 -4.55 -3.34
N VAL A 63 3.89 -3.39 -2.67
CA VAL A 63 4.54 -2.16 -3.15
C VAL A 63 6.05 -2.35 -3.22
N HIS A 64 6.67 -2.88 -2.16
CA HIS A 64 8.11 -3.10 -2.13
C HIS A 64 8.58 -4.03 -3.24
N VAL A 65 7.89 -5.16 -3.47
CA VAL A 65 8.15 -6.07 -4.61
C VAL A 65 8.06 -5.31 -5.93
N CYS A 66 6.99 -4.54 -6.15
CA CYS A 66 6.82 -3.79 -7.39
C CYS A 66 7.90 -2.72 -7.60
N GLN A 67 8.38 -2.08 -6.54
CA GLN A 67 9.48 -1.11 -6.57
C GLN A 67 10.83 -1.80 -6.84
N GLN A 68 11.15 -2.86 -6.09
CA GLN A 68 12.41 -3.61 -6.20
C GLN A 68 12.60 -4.21 -7.59
N HIS A 69 11.54 -4.75 -8.17
CA HIS A 69 11.56 -5.36 -9.50
C HIS A 69 11.26 -4.37 -10.63
N ARG A 70 11.25 -3.06 -10.35
CA ARG A 70 11.00 -1.98 -11.31
C ARG A 70 9.68 -2.08 -12.08
N ILE A 71 8.70 -2.83 -11.57
CA ILE A 71 7.39 -3.02 -12.21
C ILE A 71 6.67 -1.68 -12.36
N LEU A 72 6.59 -0.89 -11.28
CA LEU A 72 5.93 0.42 -11.32
C LEU A 72 6.68 1.41 -12.23
N HIS A 73 8.01 1.34 -12.24
CA HIS A 73 8.84 2.17 -13.12
C HIS A 73 8.55 1.89 -14.60
N MET A 74 8.53 0.61 -15.01
CA MET A 74 8.25 0.25 -16.40
C MET A 74 6.85 0.67 -16.84
N MET A 75 5.84 0.49 -15.98
CA MET A 75 4.48 0.99 -16.25
C MET A 75 4.46 2.51 -16.47
N GLN A 76 5.16 3.26 -15.61
CA GLN A 76 5.26 4.71 -15.71
C GLN A 76 6.01 5.15 -16.97
N GLU A 77 7.14 4.53 -17.29
CA GLU A 77 7.94 4.81 -18.48
C GLU A 77 7.18 4.50 -19.78
N ASN A 78 6.40 3.41 -19.80
CA ASN A 78 5.56 3.06 -20.95
C ASN A 78 4.42 4.07 -21.15
N ALA A 79 3.76 4.49 -20.07
CA ALA A 79 2.74 5.53 -20.13
C ALA A 79 3.30 6.85 -20.67
N GLU A 80 4.50 7.24 -20.26
CA GLU A 80 5.21 8.43 -20.77
C GLU A 80 5.58 8.32 -22.26
N LYS A 81 5.81 7.10 -22.76
CA LYS A 81 6.05 6.82 -24.19
C LYS A 81 4.76 6.71 -25.02
N GLY A 82 3.59 6.96 -24.43
CA GLY A 82 2.30 6.89 -25.10
C GLY A 82 1.64 5.51 -25.10
N GLN A 83 2.12 4.58 -24.27
CA GLN A 83 1.49 3.28 -24.01
C GLN A 83 0.81 3.32 -22.63
N PRO A 84 -0.47 3.75 -22.55
CA PRO A 84 -1.11 4.07 -21.27
C PRO A 84 -1.31 2.86 -20.34
N ALA A 85 -1.35 1.65 -20.90
CA ALA A 85 -1.44 0.40 -20.14
C ALA A 85 -0.30 -0.54 -20.56
N THR A 86 0.19 -1.34 -19.61
CA THR A 86 1.21 -2.38 -19.84
C THR A 86 0.61 -3.74 -19.50
N SER A 87 0.85 -4.73 -20.36
CA SER A 87 0.38 -6.10 -20.13
C SER A 87 1.27 -6.84 -19.13
N THR A 88 0.69 -7.80 -18.40
CA THR A 88 1.44 -8.70 -17.51
C THR A 88 2.50 -9.50 -18.28
N ALA A 89 2.21 -9.88 -19.52
CA ALA A 89 3.14 -10.59 -20.38
C ALA A 89 4.39 -9.76 -20.70
N ALA A 90 4.22 -8.48 -21.06
CA ALA A 90 5.35 -7.59 -21.32
C ALA A 90 6.21 -7.36 -20.07
N LEU A 91 5.56 -7.10 -18.93
CA LEU A 91 6.29 -6.94 -17.66
C LEU A 91 7.00 -8.24 -17.22
N ALA A 92 6.41 -9.40 -17.49
CA ALA A 92 7.01 -10.70 -17.21
C ALA A 92 8.25 -10.96 -18.07
N GLU A 93 8.21 -10.59 -19.35
CA GLU A 93 9.35 -10.65 -20.26
C GLU A 93 10.49 -9.75 -19.77
N ASP A 94 10.19 -8.51 -19.40
CA ASP A 94 11.21 -7.53 -18.97
C ASP A 94 11.81 -7.84 -17.58
N THR A 95 11.01 -8.37 -16.65
CA THR A 95 11.47 -8.69 -15.29
C THR A 95 12.02 -10.11 -15.12
N GLY A 96 11.68 -11.03 -16.02
CA GLY A 96 11.88 -12.47 -15.84
C GLY A 96 10.99 -13.10 -14.75
N ILE A 97 10.03 -12.37 -14.20
CA ILE A 97 9.07 -12.90 -13.23
C ILE A 97 8.02 -13.71 -13.99
N ASN A 98 7.60 -14.83 -13.41
CA ASN A 98 6.50 -15.61 -13.98
C ASN A 98 5.21 -14.76 -14.10
N GLU A 99 4.62 -14.74 -15.29
CA GLU A 99 3.45 -13.93 -15.63
C GLU A 99 2.29 -14.11 -14.64
N HIS A 100 1.96 -15.33 -14.23
CA HIS A 100 0.83 -15.59 -13.34
C HIS A 100 1.08 -15.07 -11.92
N LYS A 101 2.33 -15.13 -11.45
CA LYS A 101 2.72 -14.55 -10.17
C LYS A 101 2.63 -13.03 -10.22
N LEU A 102 3.07 -12.43 -11.32
CA LEU A 102 3.01 -11.00 -11.53
C LEU A 102 1.57 -10.50 -11.62
N GLU A 103 0.72 -11.22 -12.36
CA GLU A 103 -0.72 -10.95 -12.45
C GLU A 103 -1.36 -10.94 -11.06
N ALA A 104 -1.09 -11.95 -10.21
CA ALA A 104 -1.63 -11.99 -8.86
C ALA A 104 -1.21 -10.78 -8.00
N VAL A 105 0.04 -10.31 -8.15
CA VAL A 105 0.52 -9.10 -7.45
C VAL A 105 -0.17 -7.84 -8.01
N LEU A 106 -0.29 -7.72 -9.32
CA LEU A 106 -0.90 -6.54 -9.96
C LEU A 106 -2.41 -6.46 -9.71
N GLU A 107 -3.12 -7.59 -9.67
CA GLU A 107 -4.53 -7.65 -9.26
C GLU A 107 -4.71 -7.17 -7.82
N PHE A 108 -3.81 -7.57 -6.92
CA PHE A 108 -3.83 -7.04 -5.56
C PHE A 108 -3.55 -5.53 -5.52
N MET A 109 -2.55 -5.05 -6.28
CA MET A 109 -2.24 -3.62 -6.36
C MET A 109 -3.44 -2.81 -6.91
N ALA A 110 -4.13 -3.33 -7.92
CA ALA A 110 -5.30 -2.70 -8.52
C ALA A 110 -6.52 -2.72 -7.59
N ALA A 111 -6.76 -3.81 -6.88
CA ALA A 111 -7.81 -3.91 -5.87
C ALA A 111 -7.61 -2.92 -4.71
N ARG A 112 -6.38 -2.40 -4.54
CA ARG A 112 -6.04 -1.35 -3.57
C ARG A 112 -5.85 0.03 -4.20
N HIS A 113 -6.22 0.18 -5.47
CA HIS A 113 -6.12 1.43 -6.25
C HIS A 113 -4.68 2.00 -6.36
N LEU A 114 -3.66 1.17 -6.16
CA LEU A 114 -2.26 1.58 -6.27
C LEU A 114 -1.78 1.64 -7.74
N VAL A 115 -2.50 0.93 -8.60
CA VAL A 115 -2.47 0.98 -10.06
C VAL A 115 -3.93 0.85 -10.56
N ASP A 116 -4.17 1.15 -11.84
CA ASP A 116 -5.49 0.96 -12.45
C ASP A 116 -5.54 -0.38 -13.21
N HIS A 117 -6.61 -1.15 -13.03
CA HIS A 117 -6.91 -2.33 -13.87
C HIS A 117 -7.72 -1.84 -15.08
N ILE A 118 -7.12 -1.90 -16.27
CA ILE A 118 -7.72 -1.37 -17.50
C ILE A 118 -8.52 -2.42 -18.24
N SER A 119 -7.93 -3.60 -18.43
CA SER A 119 -8.54 -4.74 -19.10
C SER A 119 -7.86 -6.03 -18.63
N TYR A 120 -8.34 -7.19 -19.10
CA TYR A 120 -7.76 -8.48 -18.75
C TYR A 120 -6.24 -8.47 -18.98
N LYS A 121 -5.49 -8.65 -17.87
CA LYS A 121 -4.01 -8.65 -17.85
C LYS A 121 -3.35 -7.32 -18.23
N GLU A 122 -4.07 -6.21 -18.23
CA GLU A 122 -3.55 -4.89 -18.56
C GLU A 122 -3.74 -3.89 -17.42
N PHE A 123 -2.64 -3.28 -17.00
CA PHE A 123 -2.60 -2.37 -15.87
C PHE A 123 -1.98 -1.03 -16.27
N ALA A 124 -2.43 0.06 -15.67
CA ALA A 124 -1.92 1.41 -15.92
C ALA A 124 -1.42 2.10 -14.64
N PRO A 125 -0.38 2.94 -14.73
CA PRO A 125 0.05 3.75 -13.61
C PRO A 125 -0.96 4.87 -13.36
N ASN A 126 -1.22 5.17 -12.08
CA ASN A 126 -2.09 6.25 -11.67
C ASN A 126 -1.34 7.28 -10.80
N LYS A 127 -2.08 8.21 -10.18
CA LYS A 127 -1.48 9.24 -9.32
C LYS A 127 -0.73 8.64 -8.13
N LEU A 128 -1.21 7.54 -7.56
CA LEU A 128 -0.55 6.84 -6.46
C LEU A 128 0.68 6.09 -6.95
N THR A 129 0.65 5.48 -8.13
CA THR A 129 1.85 4.88 -8.72
C THR A 129 2.99 5.88 -8.81
N ARG A 130 2.73 7.10 -9.31
CA ARG A 130 3.74 8.18 -9.35
C ARG A 130 4.24 8.58 -7.97
N LEU A 131 3.35 8.66 -6.99
CA LEU A 131 3.72 8.98 -5.60
C LEU A 131 4.65 7.90 -5.02
N LEU A 132 4.33 6.63 -5.23
CA LEU A 132 5.12 5.48 -4.76
C LEU A 132 6.51 5.42 -5.39
N LEU A 133 6.72 6.05 -6.54
CA LEU A 133 8.02 6.14 -7.21
C LEU A 133 8.85 7.36 -6.79
N THR A 134 8.32 8.25 -5.95
CA THR A 134 9.11 9.38 -5.42
C THR A 134 10.17 8.87 -4.42
N PRO A 135 11.34 9.53 -4.31
CA PRO A 135 12.42 9.07 -3.44
C PRO A 135 11.97 8.80 -2.00
N LEU A 136 11.21 9.73 -1.42
CA LEU A 136 10.68 9.59 -0.06
C LEU A 136 9.86 8.31 0.13
N PHE A 137 9.00 7.95 -0.83
CA PHE A 137 8.16 6.75 -0.74
C PHE A 137 8.94 5.48 -1.06
N MET A 138 9.92 5.53 -1.97
CA MET A 138 10.82 4.40 -2.23
C MET A 138 11.64 4.05 -0.98
N ASP A 139 12.32 5.05 -0.41
CA ASP A 139 13.15 4.87 0.78
C ASP A 139 12.28 4.56 2.01
N GLY A 140 11.11 5.19 2.14
CA GLY A 140 10.15 4.91 3.21
C GLY A 140 9.58 3.50 3.15
N VAL A 141 9.14 3.02 1.99
CA VAL A 141 8.63 1.64 1.85
C VAL A 141 9.72 0.64 2.20
N LEU A 142 10.94 0.83 1.71
CA LEU A 142 12.09 -0.01 2.06
C LEU A 142 12.32 -0.03 3.57
N LEU A 143 12.39 1.14 4.21
CA LEU A 143 12.59 1.25 5.66
C LEU A 143 11.50 0.53 6.45
N TYR A 144 10.24 0.75 6.10
CA TYR A 144 9.12 0.14 6.83
C TYR A 144 8.98 -1.36 6.57
N HIS A 145 9.29 -1.81 5.35
CA HIS A 145 9.29 -3.22 4.98
C HIS A 145 10.41 -3.96 5.72
N ASP A 146 11.65 -3.50 5.58
CA ASP A 146 12.82 -4.23 6.06
C ASP A 146 13.02 -4.08 7.57
N HIS A 147 12.62 -2.95 8.17
CA HIS A 147 12.99 -2.65 9.56
C HIS A 147 11.81 -2.55 10.53
N PHE A 148 10.73 -1.86 10.17
CA PHE A 148 9.59 -1.70 11.08
C PHE A 148 8.67 -2.92 11.11
N THR A 149 8.38 -3.52 9.96
CA THR A 149 7.48 -4.67 9.88
C THR A 149 7.97 -5.85 10.74
N PRO A 150 9.25 -6.24 10.70
CA PRO A 150 9.79 -7.25 11.62
C PRO A 150 9.63 -6.85 13.09
N SER A 151 9.86 -5.58 13.42
CA SER A 151 9.70 -5.05 14.78
C SER A 151 8.26 -5.16 15.28
N PHE A 152 7.27 -4.91 14.43
CA PHE A 152 5.86 -5.09 14.76
C PHE A 152 5.52 -6.57 15.00
N THR A 153 6.03 -7.47 14.16
CA THR A 153 5.80 -8.91 14.32
C THR A 153 6.48 -9.49 15.57
N ALA A 154 7.61 -8.91 16.00
CA ALA A 154 8.32 -9.31 17.20
C ALA A 154 7.67 -8.82 18.50
N LEU A 155 6.67 -7.92 18.43
CA LEU A 155 6.10 -7.26 19.60
C LEU A 155 5.51 -8.26 20.60
N ASN A 156 4.79 -9.29 20.14
CA ASN A 156 4.21 -10.29 21.03
C ASN A 156 5.28 -11.08 21.78
N SER A 157 6.33 -11.52 21.08
CA SER A 157 7.47 -12.24 21.68
C SER A 157 8.24 -11.35 22.66
N PHE A 158 8.43 -10.08 22.33
CA PHE A 158 9.06 -9.08 23.19
C PHE A 158 8.29 -8.91 24.50
N LEU A 159 6.96 -8.72 24.44
CA LEU A 159 6.12 -8.54 25.62
C LEU A 159 5.98 -9.80 26.48
N SER A 160 6.15 -10.98 25.88
CA SER A 160 5.99 -12.27 26.56
C SER A 160 7.28 -12.80 27.21
N SER A 161 8.44 -12.20 26.93
CA SER A 161 9.73 -12.72 27.37
C SER A 161 10.33 -11.84 28.48
N PRO A 162 10.70 -12.40 29.66
CA PRO A 162 11.34 -11.64 30.73
C PRO A 162 12.82 -11.27 30.46
N GLY A 163 13.23 -11.10 29.18
CA GLY A 163 14.64 -11.17 28.76
C GLY A 163 15.20 -10.01 27.90
N GLN A 164 16.37 -9.54 28.37
CA GLN A 164 17.52 -8.83 27.76
C GLN A 164 17.38 -7.65 26.76
N ARG A 165 16.42 -7.65 25.83
CA ARG A 165 16.32 -6.56 24.85
C ARG A 165 15.43 -5.45 25.41
N SER A 166 15.79 -4.19 25.17
CA SER A 166 15.04 -3.03 25.64
C SER A 166 13.89 -2.63 24.71
N THR A 167 13.87 -3.13 23.47
CA THR A 167 12.83 -2.82 22.48
C THR A 167 12.53 -4.02 21.58
N ALA A 168 11.33 -4.05 20.97
CA ALA A 168 10.98 -5.03 19.95
C ALA A 168 11.87 -4.94 18.69
N PHE A 169 12.40 -3.75 18.39
CA PHE A 169 13.36 -3.55 17.30
C PHE A 169 14.65 -4.34 17.52
N GLN A 170 15.23 -4.24 18.72
CA GLN A 170 16.42 -4.99 19.09
C GLN A 170 16.20 -6.50 19.03
N LEU A 171 14.99 -6.96 19.40
CA LEU A 171 14.61 -8.36 19.28
C LEU A 171 14.51 -8.80 17.82
N ALA A 172 13.81 -8.05 16.98
CA ALA A 172 13.59 -8.38 15.57
C ALA A 172 14.88 -8.42 14.75
N HIS A 173 15.80 -7.49 15.01
CA HIS A 173 17.05 -7.33 14.25
C HIS A 173 18.27 -7.94 14.94
N ASN A 174 18.06 -8.64 16.05
CA ASN A 174 19.12 -9.22 16.87
C ASN A 174 20.29 -8.24 17.17
N THR A 175 19.96 -6.99 17.46
CA THR A 175 20.93 -5.91 17.66
C THR A 175 20.84 -5.34 19.08
N SER A 176 21.96 -4.84 19.62
CA SER A 176 21.99 -4.09 20.88
C SER A 176 21.66 -2.61 20.71
N GLY A 177 21.75 -2.07 19.50
CA GLY A 177 21.46 -0.67 19.20
C GLY A 177 19.99 -0.40 18.86
N GLY A 178 19.61 0.87 18.81
CA GLY A 178 18.34 1.33 18.26
C GLY A 178 18.40 1.55 16.74
N ILE A 179 17.29 2.05 16.19
CA ILE A 179 17.20 2.39 14.76
C ILE A 179 18.27 3.41 14.33
N TYR A 180 18.59 4.38 15.19
CA TYR A 180 19.61 5.39 14.89
C TYR A 180 21.03 4.81 14.83
N ASP A 181 21.34 3.82 15.68
CA ASP A 181 22.64 3.12 15.62
C ASP A 181 22.75 2.31 14.33
N MET A 182 21.65 1.65 13.92
CA MET A 182 21.59 0.94 12.65
C MET A 182 21.73 1.90 11.45
N GLN A 183 21.08 3.06 11.49
CA GLN A 183 21.19 4.08 10.46
C GLN A 183 22.61 4.66 10.35
N GLN A 184 23.35 4.77 11.45
CA GLN A 184 24.77 5.16 11.40
C GLN A 184 25.63 4.09 10.71
N ALA A 185 25.33 2.81 10.92
CA ALA A 185 26.01 1.70 10.25
C ALA A 185 25.59 1.53 8.79
N HIS A 186 24.36 1.95 8.45
CA HIS A 186 23.72 1.83 7.14
C HIS A 186 23.16 3.19 6.68
N PRO A 187 24.02 4.11 6.20
CA PRO A 187 23.62 5.48 5.84
C PRO A 187 22.50 5.55 4.79
N GLU A 188 22.33 4.51 3.97
CA GLU A 188 21.25 4.36 3.01
C GLU A 188 19.85 4.44 3.64
N MET A 189 19.72 4.05 4.92
CA MET A 189 18.47 4.11 5.68
C MET A 189 18.09 5.56 6.04
N ALA A 190 19.06 6.47 6.09
CA ALA A 190 18.83 7.88 6.40
C ALA A 190 18.04 8.59 5.30
N ARG A 191 18.00 8.05 4.07
CA ARG A 191 17.31 8.66 2.94
C ARG A 191 15.79 8.75 3.09
N ALA A 192 15.22 7.95 4.00
CA ALA A 192 13.80 7.96 4.34
C ALA A 192 13.40 9.05 5.35
N PHE A 193 14.36 9.77 5.95
CA PHE A 193 14.16 10.79 6.99
C PHE A 193 14.54 12.19 6.48
#